data_AF-A0A0D2V939-F1
#
_entry.id   AF-A0A0D2V939-F1
#
_cell.length_a   1.000
_cell.length_b   1.000
_cell.length_c   1.000
_cell.angle_alpha   90.00
_cell.angle_beta   90.00
_cell.angle_gamma   90.00
#
_symmetry.space_group_name_H-M   'P 1'
#
loop_
_entity.id
_entity.type
_entity.pdbx_description
1 polymer ?
#
loop_
_entity_poly.entity_id
_entity_poly.type
_entity_poly.pdbx_seq_one_letter_code
_entity_poly.pdbx_strand_id
1 'polypeptide(L)'
;MLSFGFDSDVDDFYSQCDPDKENLCLYGHPNEAWEVALPAEEVPPELPEPALGINFARDGMNRKDWLSLVAVHSDCWLLSVSFYFGARLNRNE
;
A
#
# COMPACT_ATOMS: atom_id res chain seq x y z
N MET A 1 9.48 2.16 2.63
CA MET A 1 8.72 1.66 3.80
C MET A 1 7.74 2.72 4.29
N LEU A 2 6.44 2.45 4.17
CA LEU A 2 5.42 3.17 4.93
C LEU A 2 5.78 3.03 6.42
N SER A 3 6.20 4.12 7.06
CA SER A 3 6.49 4.07 8.49
C SER A 3 5.18 4.14 9.24
N PHE A 4 4.66 2.99 9.65
CA PHE A 4 3.70 2.96 10.75
C PHE A 4 4.43 3.54 11.97
N GLY A 5 3.96 4.69 12.46
CA GLY A 5 4.69 5.51 13.42
C GLY A 5 4.84 4.80 14.77
N PHE A 6 3.87 3.96 15.15
CA PHE A 6 3.83 3.22 16.42
C PHE A 6 3.02 1.92 16.30
N ASP A 7 3.10 1.04 17.31
CA ASP A 7 2.30 -0.21 17.40
C ASP A 7 0.78 0.06 17.24
N SER A 8 0.30 1.22 17.70
CA SER A 8 -1.10 1.64 17.53
C SER A 8 -1.53 1.76 16.07
N ASP A 9 -0.63 2.18 15.19
CA ASP A 9 -0.94 2.36 13.77
C ASP A 9 -1.04 1.01 13.06
N VAL A 10 -0.29 0.01 13.51
CA VAL A 10 -0.35 -1.36 12.98
C VAL A 10 -1.65 -2.06 13.41
N ASP A 11 -2.13 -1.80 14.63
CA ASP A 11 -3.44 -2.27 15.10
C ASP A 11 -4.59 -1.57 14.35
N ASP A 12 -4.52 -0.26 14.15
CA ASP A 12 -5.50 0.49 13.36
C ASP A 12 -5.55 -0.02 11.92
N PHE A 13 -4.40 -0.12 11.25
CA PHE A 13 -4.27 -0.68 9.91
C PHE A 13 -4.88 -2.09 9.80
N TYR A 14 -4.53 -2.99 10.73
CA TYR A 14 -5.08 -4.35 10.75
C TYR A 14 -6.61 -4.35 10.89
N SER A 15 -7.16 -3.44 11.70
CA SER A 15 -8.60 -3.31 11.91
C SER A 15 -9.35 -2.77 10.68
N GLN A 16 -8.73 -1.88 9.90
CA GLN A 16 -9.33 -1.30 8.70
C GLN A 16 -9.38 -2.29 7.53
N CYS A 17 -8.42 -3.22 7.45
CA CYS A 17 -8.31 -4.28 6.44
C CYS A 17 -9.29 -5.45 6.65
N ASP A 18 -10.59 -5.15 6.73
CA ASP A 18 -11.65 -6.14 6.88
C ASP A 18 -11.79 -7.05 5.64
N PRO A 19 -11.63 -8.38 5.75
CA PRO A 19 -11.78 -9.33 4.64
C PRO A 19 -13.19 -9.42 4.07
N ASP A 20 -14.22 -8.99 4.81
CA ASP A 20 -15.61 -8.98 4.33
C ASP A 20 -15.94 -7.75 3.47
N LYS A 21 -15.02 -6.77 3.39
CA LYS A 21 -15.12 -5.64 2.47
C LYS A 21 -14.64 -6.01 1.07
N GLU A 22 -14.96 -5.15 0.11
CA GLU A 22 -14.35 -5.19 -1.22
C GLU A 22 -12.82 -5.13 -1.16
N ASN A 23 -12.15 -5.42 -2.28
CA ASN A 23 -10.69 -5.52 -2.30
C ASN A 23 -10.03 -4.17 -2.03
N LEU A 24 -9.32 -4.06 -0.90
CA LEU A 24 -8.68 -2.84 -0.44
C LEU A 24 -7.21 -2.78 -0.85
N CYS A 25 -6.70 -1.56 -0.96
CA CYS A 25 -5.30 -1.20 -1.17
C CYS A 25 -4.77 -0.42 0.04
N LEU A 26 -3.44 -0.36 0.18
CA LEU A 26 -2.77 0.53 1.13
C LEU A 26 -2.03 1.61 0.34
N TYR A 27 -2.42 2.87 0.55
CA TYR A 27 -1.80 4.03 -0.06
C TYR A 27 -0.94 4.79 0.95
N GLY A 28 0.17 5.34 0.45
CA GLY A 28 1.05 6.25 1.15
C GLY A 28 1.00 7.63 0.54
N HIS A 29 0.92 8.65 1.38
CA HIS A 29 0.85 10.05 0.98
C HIS A 29 2.17 10.78 1.22
N PRO A 30 2.50 11.83 0.44
CA PRO A 30 3.73 12.60 0.62
C PRO A 30 3.87 13.30 1.99
N ASN A 31 2.77 13.47 2.71
CA ASN A 31 2.72 14.05 4.06
C ASN A 31 2.91 13.01 5.17
N GLU A 32 3.48 11.84 4.84
CA GLU A 32 3.72 10.71 5.75
C GLU A 32 2.44 10.04 6.27
N ALA A 33 1.25 10.44 5.79
CA ALA A 33 0.01 9.75 6.08
C ALA A 33 -0.14 8.49 5.22
N TRP A 34 -1.02 7.59 5.67
CA TRP A 34 -1.43 6.40 4.93
C TRP A 34 -2.95 6.28 4.94
N GLU A 35 -3.50 5.54 3.99
CA GLU A 35 -4.93 5.22 3.95
C GLU A 35 -5.17 3.80 3.43
N VAL A 36 -6.20 3.15 3.96
CA VAL A 36 -6.75 1.91 3.42
C VAL A 36 -8.02 2.25 2.66
N ALA A 37 -7.99 2.09 1.35
CA ALA A 37 -9.07 2.53 0.46
C ALA A 37 -9.30 1.54 -0.68
N LEU A 38 -10.42 1.72 -1.40
CA LEU A 38 -10.66 1.04 -2.68
C LEU A 38 -9.67 1.55 -3.75
N PRO A 39 -9.39 0.76 -4.80
CA PRO A 39 -8.58 1.24 -5.93
C PRO A 39 -9.21 2.46 -6.61
N ALA A 40 -8.42 3.25 -7.34
CA ALA A 40 -8.96 4.40 -8.05
C ALA A 40 -9.99 3.98 -9.10
N GLU A 41 -11.07 4.76 -9.22
CA GLU A 41 -12.13 4.49 -10.19
C GLU A 41 -11.72 4.85 -11.63
N GLU A 42 -10.69 5.70 -11.80
CA GLU A 42 -10.22 6.16 -13.11
C GLU A 42 -9.50 5.05 -13.88
N VAL A 43 -9.78 4.94 -15.18
CA VAL A 43 -9.15 3.95 -16.07
C VAL A 43 -8.62 4.64 -17.34
N PRO A 44 -7.27 4.79 -17.50
CA PRO A 44 -6.22 4.36 -16.58
C PRO A 44 -6.02 5.35 -15.41
N PRO A 45 -5.58 4.87 -14.23
CA PRO A 45 -5.24 5.74 -13.12
C PRO A 45 -4.01 6.60 -13.42
N GLU A 46 -3.92 7.77 -12.79
CA GLU A 46 -2.80 8.70 -12.97
C GLU A 46 -1.46 8.12 -12.47
N LEU A 47 -1.48 7.49 -11.29
CA LEU A 47 -0.31 6.85 -10.67
C LEU A 47 -0.38 5.32 -10.78
N PRO A 48 0.76 4.61 -10.68
CA PRO A 48 0.75 3.18 -10.48
C PRO A 48 -0.11 2.80 -9.26
N GLU A 49 -0.91 1.76 -9.39
CA GLU A 49 -1.78 1.30 -8.31
C GLU A 49 -1.04 0.38 -7.31
N PRO A 50 -1.33 0.45 -6.00
CA PRO A 50 -0.84 -0.51 -5.01
C PRO A 50 -1.41 -1.92 -5.23
N ALA A 51 -0.95 -2.86 -4.40
CA ALA A 51 -1.51 -4.21 -4.42
C ALA A 51 -2.98 -4.21 -4.00
N LEU A 52 -3.84 -4.76 -4.87
CA LEU A 52 -5.27 -4.90 -4.65
C LEU A 52 -5.59 -6.14 -3.81
N GLY A 53 -6.48 -6.00 -2.84
CA GLY A 53 -7.02 -7.11 -2.05
C GLY A 53 -6.11 -7.55 -0.90
N ILE A 54 -5.34 -6.63 -0.30
CA ILE A 54 -4.49 -6.95 0.85
C ILE A 54 -5.28 -7.50 2.03
N ASN A 55 -6.55 -7.08 2.18
CA ASN A 55 -7.47 -7.53 3.21
C ASN A 55 -7.88 -9.01 3.05
N PHE A 56 -7.91 -9.55 1.82
CA PHE A 56 -8.34 -10.93 1.55
C PHE A 56 -7.47 -11.97 2.28
N ALA A 57 -6.17 -11.73 2.35
CA ALA A 57 -5.22 -12.67 2.96
C ALA A 57 -5.08 -12.50 4.48
N ARG A 58 -5.68 -11.48 5.10
CA ARG A 58 -5.40 -11.06 6.48
C ARG A 58 -5.61 -12.19 7.51
N ASP A 59 -6.73 -12.90 7.39
CA ASP A 59 -7.13 -13.94 8.35
C ASP A 59 -6.68 -15.35 7.93
N GLY A 60 -6.13 -15.48 6.71
CA GLY A 60 -5.65 -16.74 6.14
C GLY A 60 -4.20 -17.08 6.47
N MET A 61 -3.45 -16.20 7.16
CA MET A 61 -2.04 -16.41 7.50
C MET A 61 -1.66 -15.78 8.85
N ASN A 62 -0.46 -16.06 9.34
CA ASN A 62 0.05 -15.43 10.55
C ASN A 62 0.11 -13.89 10.35
N ARG A 63 -0.33 -13.12 11.36
CA ARG A 63 -0.34 -11.65 11.32
C ARG A 63 1.00 -11.05 10.87
N LYS A 64 2.12 -11.61 11.33
CA LYS A 64 3.46 -11.13 10.95
C LYS A 64 3.78 -11.42 9.48
N ASP A 65 3.38 -12.59 8.97
CA ASP A 65 3.59 -12.97 7.57
C ASP A 65 2.74 -12.10 6.64
N TRP A 66 1.49 -11.82 7.04
CA TRP A 66 0.61 -10.88 6.35
C TRP A 66 1.21 -9.47 6.29
N LEU A 67 1.66 -8.93 7.43
CA LEU A 67 2.33 -7.63 7.48
C LEU A 67 3.59 -7.61 6.60
N SER A 68 4.35 -8.71 6.57
CA SER A 68 5.54 -8.83 5.71
C SER A 68 5.18 -8.83 4.22
N LEU A 69 4.09 -9.51 3.84
CA LEU A 69 3.57 -9.51 2.47
C LEU A 69 3.15 -8.09 2.05
N VAL A 70 2.38 -7.40 2.89
CA VAL A 70 1.97 -6.01 2.66
C VAL A 70 3.19 -5.10 2.51
N ALA A 71 4.23 -5.28 3.34
CA ALA A 71 5.45 -4.49 3.26
C ALA A 71 6.17 -4.66 1.92
N VAL A 72 6.34 -5.89 1.43
CA VAL A 72 6.96 -6.17 0.13
C VAL A 72 6.19 -5.50 -1.00
N HIS A 73 4.86 -5.63 -1.01
CA HIS A 73 4.03 -4.98 -2.03
C HIS A 73 4.12 -3.45 -1.95
N SER A 74 4.15 -2.89 -0.74
CA SER A 74 4.28 -1.45 -0.53
C SER A 74 5.63 -0.91 -1.02
N ASP A 75 6.73 -1.63 -0.79
CA ASP A 75 8.05 -1.23 -1.29
C ASP A 75 8.11 -1.29 -2.83
N CYS A 76 7.53 -2.33 -3.45
CA CYS A 76 7.39 -2.40 -4.91
C CYS A 76 6.56 -1.22 -5.47
N TRP A 77 5.46 -0.88 -4.79
CA TRP A 77 4.60 0.23 -5.20
C TRP A 77 5.32 1.58 -5.09
N LEU A 78 6.00 1.85 -3.97
CA LEU A 78 6.79 3.07 -3.79
C LEU A 78 7.90 3.21 -4.84
N LEU A 79 8.56 2.10 -5.21
CA LEU A 79 9.51 2.10 -6.32
C LEU A 79 8.81 2.47 -7.63
N SER A 80 7.67 1.84 -7.94
CA SER A 80 6.91 2.14 -9.16
C SER A 80 6.50 3.62 -9.24
N VAL A 81 5.96 4.19 -8.17
CA VAL A 81 5.60 5.61 -8.08
C VAL A 81 6.82 6.51 -8.24
N SER A 82 7.94 6.17 -7.60
CA SER A 82 9.18 6.93 -7.71
C SER A 82 9.70 6.98 -9.14
N PHE A 83 9.71 5.83 -9.84
CA PHE A 83 10.12 5.76 -11.24
C PHE A 83 9.10 6.38 -12.20
N TYR A 84 7.81 6.38 -11.86
CA TYR A 84 6.79 7.10 -12.62
C TYR A 84 7.08 8.60 -12.65
N PHE A 85 7.31 9.22 -11.49
CA PHE A 85 7.72 10.62 -11.42
C PHE A 85 9.11 10.86 -12.00
N GLY A 86 10.02 9.89 -11.82
CA GLY A 86 11.38 9.91 -12.36
C GLY A 86 11.48 9.61 -13.85
N ALA A 87 10.37 9.38 -14.57
CA ALA A 87 10.41 8.90 -15.96
C ALA A 87 11.15 9.82 -16.95
N ARG A 88 11.32 11.10 -16.59
CA ARG A 88 12.04 12.10 -17.39
C ARG A 88 13.46 12.35 -16.92
N LEU A 89 13.87 11.76 -15.81
CA LEU A 89 15.22 11.88 -15.26
C LEU A 89 16.19 11.02 -16.07
N ASN A 90 17.40 11.50 -16.24
CA ASN A 90 18.49 10.72 -16.84
C ASN A 90 19.30 10.01 -15.75
N ARG A 91 20.31 9.21 -16.15
CA ARG A 91 21.13 8.41 -15.23
C ARG A 91 21.81 9.22 -14.09
N ASN A 92 22.04 10.51 -14.28
CA ASN A 92 22.82 11.35 -13.36
C ASN A 92 21.97 12.33 -12.53
N GLU A 93 20.65 12.25 -12.67
CA GLU A 93 19.68 12.96 -11.82
C GLU A 93 19.06 11.96 -10.83
#